data_AF-A0A2V8N7U4-F1
#
_entry.id   AF-A0A2V8N7U4-F1
#
_cell.length_a   1.000
_cell.length_b   1.000
_cell.length_c   1.000
_cell.angle_alpha   90.00
_cell.angle_beta   90.00
_cell.angle_gamma   90.00
#
_symmetry.space_group_name_H-M   'P 1'
#
loop_
_entity.id
_entity.type
_entity.pdbx_description
1 polymer ?
#
loop_
_entity_poly.entity_id
_entity_poly.type
_entity_poly.pdbx_seq_one_letter_code
_entity_poly.pdbx_strand_id
1 'polypeptide(L)'
;MWHGVLARERQTVNAVVLTPCARNGIFRYFDSWNNGNVNQSTVSSGAIPTIAVVDVNGNPLRPATNPDGSPYTGQLHYASVFGPLPAALPAANADCSNIAALVQPGANWDPNRKAIDPSGYVSKMLGIMPLPDNYENPTTLFTTVVNSDGLNTAGYRWIRHTHGSGDAVQGTPFSGANTSRRQINGRFDHYFNERNKLGLSYTYELSYSDGTLSTGGIRTYPQSVDGHTYRRPQIMTTNFTSTFSPNLVNEARIGLRRTAGQVVSPFVEDPTAQQDFRLNINGYPVFPKLGTVNGNTGNPNGNMPFGILPFGDQTNTSDASPLWTYGDTISWTKGKHAFKFGGELRKGYSKVADEGFVGGGIFSEPRLIGGDLTTSPISQTAISSTNMPGLAGTNANGNNQRMRNLLSFLSGSLSGITQLYYVNSPTKLDAFDDYKSAPQRVRDFRQNEFVFFAKDDWKVRRNLTLNLGVRWEYYGVPWEASGLTPGFVGLGL
;
A
#
# COMPACT_ATOMS: atom_id res chain seq x y z
N MET A 1 18.52 -30.91 0.92
CA MET A 1 19.47 -29.76 0.95
C MET A 1 18.73 -28.53 1.45
N TRP A 2 19.35 -27.76 2.36
CA TRP A 2 18.79 -26.52 2.89
C TRP A 2 19.54 -25.32 2.29
N HIS A 3 18.80 -24.35 1.79
CA HIS A 3 19.34 -23.08 1.29
C HIS A 3 18.60 -21.91 1.94
N GLY A 4 19.32 -20.85 2.26
CA GLY A 4 18.75 -19.63 2.81
C GLY A 4 19.41 -18.39 2.25
N VAL A 5 18.63 -17.32 2.10
CA VAL A 5 19.10 -15.96 1.80
C VAL A 5 18.58 -15.06 2.90
N LEU A 6 19.49 -14.31 3.52
CA LEU A 6 19.15 -13.24 4.46
C LEU A 6 19.24 -11.92 3.71
N ALA A 7 18.10 -11.28 3.50
CA ALA A 7 18.04 -9.96 2.89
C ALA A 7 17.74 -8.93 3.97
N ARG A 8 18.64 -7.97 4.16
CA ARG A 8 18.46 -6.83 5.06
C ARG A 8 18.80 -5.56 4.32
N GLU A 9 17.93 -4.58 4.41
CA GLU A 9 18.11 -3.28 3.77
C GLU A 9 18.12 -2.17 4.82
N ARG A 10 18.84 -1.09 4.50
CA ARG A 10 18.82 0.16 5.25
C ARG A 10 18.29 1.22 4.33
N GLN A 11 17.15 1.81 4.70
CA GLN A 11 16.51 2.85 3.93
C GLN A 11 16.55 4.15 4.72
N THR A 12 17.01 5.23 4.09
CA THR A 12 16.82 6.58 4.65
C THR A 12 15.38 6.99 4.38
N VAL A 13 14.63 7.28 5.44
CA VAL A 13 13.26 7.81 5.37
C VAL A 13 13.30 9.28 5.74
N ASN A 14 12.56 10.11 5.02
CA ASN A 14 12.42 11.54 5.30
C ASN A 14 10.92 11.88 5.33
N ALA A 15 10.32 11.80 6.51
CA ALA A 15 8.88 11.96 6.69
C ALA A 15 8.52 13.42 7.02
N VAL A 16 7.39 13.92 6.53
CA VAL A 16 6.90 15.24 6.92
C VAL A 16 6.38 15.19 8.36
N VAL A 17 6.72 16.19 9.15
CA VAL A 17 6.29 16.36 10.54
C VAL A 17 5.90 17.81 10.81
N LEU A 18 5.08 18.03 11.84
CA LEU A 18 4.77 19.35 12.36
C LEU A 18 5.91 19.88 13.21
N THR A 19 6.28 21.14 12.95
CA THR A 19 7.12 21.92 13.85
C THR A 19 6.43 22.14 15.20
N PRO A 20 7.19 22.37 16.29
CA PRO A 20 6.62 22.59 17.63
C PRO A 20 5.47 23.61 17.69
N CYS A 21 5.64 24.79 17.06
CA CYS A 21 4.59 25.81 17.03
C CYS A 21 3.33 25.37 16.29
N ALA A 22 3.49 24.69 15.14
CA ALA A 22 2.36 24.20 14.36
C ALA A 22 1.54 23.14 15.13
N ARG A 23 2.18 22.32 15.98
CA ARG A 23 1.48 21.36 16.85
C ARG A 23 0.53 22.04 17.84
N ASN A 24 0.88 23.25 18.27
CA ASN A 24 0.05 24.08 19.16
C ASN A 24 -0.94 24.99 18.39
N GLY A 25 -1.10 24.77 17.08
CA GLY A 25 -2.01 25.56 16.25
C GLY A 25 -1.50 26.95 15.88
N ILE A 26 -0.21 27.22 16.08
CA ILE A 26 0.41 28.48 15.69
C ILE A 26 1.10 28.33 14.34
N PHE A 27 0.53 28.99 13.33
CA PHE A 27 1.06 29.08 11.98
C PHE A 27 1.99 30.30 11.86
N ARG A 28 3.17 30.10 11.30
CA ARG A 28 4.23 31.11 11.16
C ARG A 28 4.45 31.46 9.71
N TYR A 29 4.60 32.75 9.39
CA TYR A 29 4.83 33.21 8.01
C TYR A 29 5.47 34.60 7.96
N PHE A 30 5.99 34.96 6.79
CA PHE A 30 6.45 36.31 6.47
C PHE A 30 5.47 36.99 5.52
N ASP A 31 5.29 38.31 5.68
CA ASP A 31 4.41 39.11 4.83
C ASP A 31 4.63 38.87 3.34
N SER A 32 3.53 38.65 2.62
CA SER A 32 3.45 38.53 1.15
C SER A 32 4.24 37.37 0.53
N TRP A 33 4.93 36.56 1.34
CA TRP A 33 5.67 35.38 0.90
C TRP A 33 4.98 34.10 1.33
N ASN A 34 4.92 33.13 0.43
CA ASN A 34 4.63 31.75 0.79
C ASN A 34 5.90 31.08 1.32
N ASN A 35 5.72 30.26 2.34
CA ASN A 35 6.82 29.61 3.03
C ASN A 35 7.47 28.54 2.13
N GLY A 36 8.79 28.52 2.11
CA GLY A 36 9.59 27.48 1.50
C GLY A 36 10.58 26.90 2.50
N ASN A 37 10.86 25.61 2.33
CA ASN A 37 11.96 24.94 3.02
C ASN A 37 13.33 25.54 2.64
N VAL A 38 14.41 25.07 3.28
CA VAL A 38 15.75 25.64 3.10
C VAL A 38 16.26 25.58 1.65
N ASN A 39 15.79 24.60 0.87
CA ASN A 39 16.18 24.42 -0.53
C ASN A 39 15.24 25.13 -1.52
N GLN A 40 14.29 25.92 -1.03
CA GLN A 40 13.34 26.63 -1.89
C GLN A 40 14.05 27.75 -2.66
N SER A 41 14.19 27.55 -3.98
CA SER A 41 14.54 28.63 -4.90
C SER A 41 13.52 29.75 -4.83
N THR A 42 13.98 31.00 -4.78
CA THR A 42 13.10 32.17 -4.77
C THR A 42 12.29 32.24 -6.05
N VAL A 43 10.96 32.22 -5.91
CA VAL A 43 9.99 32.45 -6.98
C VAL A 43 9.25 33.73 -6.62
N SER A 44 9.64 34.85 -7.21
CA SER A 44 9.09 36.18 -6.90
C SER A 44 7.85 36.55 -7.72
N SER A 45 7.55 35.81 -8.79
CA SER A 45 6.43 36.08 -9.70
C SER A 45 5.34 35.01 -9.64
N GLY A 46 4.14 35.37 -10.11
CA GLY A 46 2.98 34.48 -10.12
C GLY A 46 2.09 34.60 -8.88
N ALA A 47 1.03 33.79 -8.84
CA ALA A 47 -0.01 33.87 -7.79
C ALA A 47 0.45 33.36 -6.41
N ILE A 48 1.61 32.69 -6.33
CA ILE A 48 2.11 32.02 -5.13
C ILE A 48 3.62 32.30 -5.00
N PRO A 49 4.03 33.56 -4.78
CA PRO A 49 5.45 33.88 -4.61
C PRO A 49 5.98 33.13 -3.39
N THR A 50 7.09 32.41 -3.53
CA THR A 50 7.60 31.48 -2.50
C THR A 50 9.10 31.68 -2.34
N ILE A 51 9.58 31.67 -1.09
CA ILE A 51 11.01 31.84 -0.76
C ILE A 51 11.39 30.91 0.39
N ALA A 52 12.67 30.54 0.50
CA ALA A 52 13.18 29.88 1.70
C ALA A 52 12.99 30.80 2.91
N VAL A 53 12.33 30.30 3.95
CA VAL A 53 12.00 31.04 5.18
C VAL A 53 12.64 30.45 6.43
N VAL A 54 13.51 29.45 6.25
CA VAL A 54 14.30 28.82 7.30
C VAL A 54 15.74 28.58 6.82
N ASP A 55 16.68 28.57 7.76
CA ASP A 55 18.03 28.06 7.53
C ASP A 55 18.08 26.52 7.66
N VAL A 56 19.27 25.94 7.49
CA VAL A 56 19.49 24.47 7.59
C VAL A 56 19.21 23.91 8.99
N ASN A 57 19.22 24.75 10.02
CA ASN A 57 18.93 24.37 11.40
C ASN A 57 17.44 24.60 11.76
N GLY A 58 16.64 25.12 10.83
CA GLY A 58 15.23 25.44 11.05
C GLY A 58 14.98 26.77 11.73
N ASN A 59 16.00 27.63 11.89
CA ASN A 59 15.78 28.97 12.41
C ASN A 59 15.07 29.82 11.36
N PRO A 60 14.08 30.65 11.74
CA PRO A 60 13.42 31.56 10.82
C PRO A 60 14.42 32.47 10.09
N LEU A 61 14.40 32.42 8.77
CA LEU A 61 15.22 33.25 7.90
C LEU A 61 14.36 34.36 7.31
N ARG A 62 14.62 35.59 7.73
CA ARG A 62 13.90 36.77 7.25
C ARG A 62 14.24 37.05 5.77
N PRO A 63 13.25 37.22 4.89
CA PRO A 63 13.50 37.65 3.50
C PRO A 63 14.23 39.00 3.43
N ALA A 64 15.07 39.17 2.41
CA ALA A 64 15.73 40.45 2.15
C ALA A 64 14.85 41.42 1.34
N THR A 65 13.99 40.90 0.48
CA THR A 65 13.09 41.66 -0.39
C THR A 65 11.67 41.12 -0.35
N ASN A 66 10.70 41.98 -0.65
CA ASN A 66 9.34 41.58 -1.00
C ASN A 66 9.32 40.89 -2.39
N PRO A 67 8.21 40.21 -2.78
CA PRO A 67 8.08 39.62 -4.11
C PRO A 67 8.24 40.62 -5.26
N ASP A 68 7.86 41.88 -5.03
CA ASP A 68 8.01 42.97 -6.00
C ASP A 68 9.44 43.54 -6.11
N GLY A 69 10.39 43.01 -5.32
CA GLY A 69 11.79 43.44 -5.30
C GLY A 69 12.09 44.61 -4.36
N SER A 70 11.08 45.21 -3.73
CA SER A 70 11.30 46.27 -2.72
C SER A 70 11.96 45.70 -1.44
N PRO A 71 12.70 46.51 -0.66
CA PRO A 71 13.31 46.06 0.60
C PRO A 71 12.26 45.48 1.56
N TYR A 72 12.53 44.30 2.11
CA TYR A 72 11.64 43.68 3.10
C TYR A 72 11.81 44.38 4.45
N THR A 73 10.72 44.91 5.01
CA THR A 73 10.67 45.54 6.35
C THR A 73 9.82 44.74 7.33
N GLY A 74 9.12 43.71 6.87
CA GLY A 74 8.26 42.86 7.70
C GLY A 74 9.02 42.04 8.74
N GLN A 75 8.23 41.37 9.58
CA GLN A 75 8.68 40.51 10.67
C GLN A 75 7.97 39.15 10.62
N LEU A 76 8.47 38.19 11.38
CA LEU A 76 7.85 36.87 11.45
C LEU A 76 6.51 36.98 12.17
N HIS A 77 5.43 36.63 11.49
CA HIS A 77 4.09 36.60 12.06
C HIS A 77 3.79 35.27 12.72
N TYR A 78 3.01 35.34 13.79
CA TYR A 78 2.42 34.20 14.47
C TYR A 78 0.91 34.36 14.39
N ALA A 79 0.23 33.43 13.75
CA ALA A 79 -1.22 33.41 13.66
C ALA A 79 -1.75 32.08 14.21
N SER A 80 -2.78 32.15 15.05
CA SER A 80 -3.48 30.93 15.48
C SER A 80 -4.46 30.50 14.41
N VAL A 81 -4.51 29.18 14.15
CA VAL A 81 -5.50 28.58 13.27
C VAL A 81 -6.91 28.58 13.86
N PHE A 82 -7.05 28.75 15.18
CA PHE A 82 -8.33 28.61 15.88
C PHE A 82 -9.05 29.94 16.15
N GLY A 83 -8.32 31.05 16.29
CA GLY A 83 -8.91 32.34 16.66
C GLY A 83 -7.88 33.48 16.71
N PRO A 84 -8.33 34.71 17.01
CA PRO A 84 -7.47 35.89 17.06
C PRO A 84 -6.48 35.82 18.21
N LEU A 85 -5.32 36.41 17.95
CA LEU A 85 -4.29 36.70 18.93
C LEU A 85 -4.28 38.21 19.24
N PRO A 86 -3.80 38.62 20.43
CA PRO A 86 -3.59 40.03 20.74
C PRO A 86 -2.58 40.67 19.76
N ALA A 87 -2.74 41.97 19.49
CA ALA A 87 -1.85 42.70 18.57
C ALA A 87 -0.39 42.73 19.03
N ALA A 88 -0.15 42.73 20.34
CA ALA A 88 1.18 42.64 20.94
C ALA A 88 1.40 41.24 21.51
N LEU A 89 2.37 40.51 20.95
CA LEU A 89 2.74 39.17 21.40
C LEU A 89 4.04 39.21 22.22
N PRO A 90 4.16 38.39 23.27
CA PRO A 90 5.44 38.17 23.94
C PRO A 90 6.40 37.41 23.01
N ALA A 91 7.68 37.36 23.39
CA ALA A 91 8.64 36.48 22.72
C ALA A 91 8.15 35.03 22.76
N ALA A 92 8.11 34.36 21.61
CA ALA A 92 7.66 32.98 21.51
C ALA A 92 8.64 32.04 22.24
N ASN A 93 8.12 31.11 23.03
CA ASN A 93 8.89 29.94 23.42
C ASN A 93 9.13 29.04 22.21
N ALA A 94 10.05 28.07 22.32
CA ALA A 94 10.42 27.19 21.20
C ALA A 94 9.24 26.45 20.55
N ASP A 95 8.18 26.16 21.32
CA ASP A 95 6.96 25.50 20.87
C ASP A 95 5.76 26.43 20.68
N CYS A 96 5.94 27.74 20.87
CA CYS A 96 4.87 28.73 20.84
C CYS A 96 3.70 28.47 21.80
N SER A 97 3.87 27.62 22.84
CA SER A 97 2.80 27.33 23.81
C SER A 97 2.30 28.58 24.53
N ASN A 98 3.20 29.52 24.84
CA ASN A 98 2.86 30.81 25.43
C ASN A 98 2.04 31.71 24.51
N ILE A 99 2.23 31.61 23.19
CA ILE A 99 1.40 32.33 22.20
C ILE A 99 0.06 31.62 22.01
N ALA A 100 0.05 30.28 21.93
CA ALA A 100 -1.18 29.49 21.82
C ALA A 100 -2.13 29.72 22.99
N ALA A 101 -1.61 29.95 24.20
CA ALA A 101 -2.41 30.29 25.38
C ALA A 101 -3.13 31.66 25.29
N LEU A 102 -2.74 32.53 24.34
CA LEU A 102 -3.32 33.87 24.17
C LEU A 102 -4.46 33.92 23.15
N VAL A 103 -4.84 32.79 22.55
CA VAL A 103 -5.97 32.74 21.61
C VAL A 103 -7.24 33.17 22.34
N GLN A 104 -7.92 34.19 21.79
CA GLN A 104 -9.10 34.76 22.43
C GLN A 104 -10.23 33.72 22.53
N PRO A 105 -10.70 33.38 23.75
CA PRO A 105 -11.75 32.40 23.94
C PRO A 105 -13.06 32.84 23.28
N GLY A 106 -13.74 31.92 22.58
CA GLY A 106 -15.04 32.16 21.97
C GLY A 106 -15.03 32.98 20.67
N ALA A 107 -13.90 33.58 20.29
CA ALA A 107 -13.75 34.34 19.05
C ALA A 107 -13.21 33.46 17.90
N ASN A 108 -13.71 32.23 17.74
CA ASN A 108 -13.14 31.29 16.79
C ASN A 108 -13.29 31.74 15.33
N TRP A 109 -12.25 31.49 14.51
CA TRP A 109 -12.31 31.75 13.07
C TRP A 109 -13.33 30.90 12.35
N ASP A 110 -13.49 29.65 12.78
CA ASP A 110 -14.39 28.67 12.19
C ASP A 110 -15.32 28.11 13.29
N PRO A 111 -16.65 28.10 13.06
CA PRO A 111 -17.61 27.65 14.06
C PRO A 111 -17.59 26.14 14.28
N ASN A 112 -17.04 25.36 13.35
CA ASN A 112 -16.98 23.90 13.44
C ASN A 112 -15.62 23.40 13.97
N ARG A 113 -14.56 24.22 13.85
CA ARG A 113 -13.16 23.87 14.18
C ARG A 113 -12.59 24.83 15.22
N LYS A 114 -13.05 24.70 16.46
CA LYS A 114 -12.79 25.67 17.53
C LYS A 114 -11.51 25.44 18.33
N ALA A 115 -10.99 24.22 18.31
CA ALA A 115 -9.82 23.81 19.10
C ALA A 115 -9.19 22.56 18.48
N ILE A 116 -8.07 22.12 19.06
CA ILE A 116 -7.52 20.79 18.80
C ILE A 116 -8.59 19.75 19.12
N ASP A 117 -8.64 18.69 18.31
CA ASP A 117 -9.54 17.55 18.44
C ASP A 117 -9.72 17.14 19.92
N PRO A 118 -10.94 17.28 20.48
CA PRO A 118 -11.19 17.00 21.88
C PRO A 118 -11.25 15.50 22.18
N SER A 119 -11.32 14.63 21.17
CA SER A 119 -11.28 13.18 21.38
C SER A 119 -9.90 12.67 21.79
N GLY A 120 -8.86 13.48 21.61
CA GLY A 120 -7.47 13.13 21.90
C GLY A 120 -6.78 12.30 20.81
N TYR A 121 -7.47 11.99 19.72
CA TYR A 121 -6.90 11.25 18.59
C TYR A 121 -5.75 12.03 17.94
N VAL A 122 -5.93 13.33 17.67
CA VAL A 122 -4.87 14.19 17.13
C VAL A 122 -3.69 14.26 18.09
N SER A 123 -3.94 14.48 19.38
CA SER A 123 -2.86 14.54 20.40
C SER A 123 -2.04 13.25 20.43
N LYS A 124 -2.70 12.10 20.30
CA LYS A 124 -2.04 10.80 20.20
C LYS A 124 -1.19 10.65 18.94
N MET A 125 -1.72 11.10 17.81
CA MET A 125 -1.00 11.13 16.52
C MET A 125 0.24 12.01 16.60
N LEU A 126 0.13 13.17 17.26
CA LEU A 126 1.26 14.07 17.52
C LEU A 126 2.28 13.46 18.48
N GLY A 127 1.83 12.62 19.42
CA GLY A 127 2.71 11.92 20.37
C GLY A 127 3.70 10.95 19.72
N ILE A 128 3.29 10.28 18.63
CA ILE A 128 4.16 9.38 17.85
C ILE A 128 4.85 10.07 16.66
N MET A 129 4.46 11.31 16.36
CA MET A 129 5.11 12.14 15.36
C MET A 129 6.39 12.74 15.98
N PRO A 130 7.60 12.41 15.50
CA PRO A 130 8.83 12.99 16.01
C PRO A 130 8.95 14.47 15.63
N LEU A 131 9.74 15.23 16.40
CA LEU A 131 10.05 16.62 16.07
C LEU A 131 10.98 16.68 14.84
N PRO A 132 10.94 17.77 14.06
CA PRO A 132 11.81 17.89 12.89
C PRO A 132 13.30 17.85 13.25
N ASP A 133 14.08 17.16 12.43
CA ASP A 133 15.54 17.16 12.44
C ASP A 133 16.14 17.53 11.07
N ASN A 134 15.27 17.79 10.08
CA ASN A 134 15.65 18.11 8.72
C ASN A 134 14.72 19.19 8.14
N TYR A 135 15.28 20.28 7.61
CA TYR A 135 14.52 21.39 7.04
C TYR A 135 14.64 21.49 5.51
N GLU A 136 15.22 20.47 4.88
CA GLU A 136 15.20 20.27 3.44
C GLU A 136 13.82 19.78 2.95
N ASN A 137 13.62 19.79 1.64
CA ASN A 137 12.42 19.23 1.04
C ASN A 137 12.35 17.71 1.33
N PRO A 138 11.31 17.19 2.00
CA PRO A 138 11.21 15.78 2.28
C PRO A 138 11.09 15.00 0.97
N THR A 139 12.08 14.17 0.72
CA THR A 139 12.07 13.24 -0.40
C THR A 139 11.06 12.14 -0.12
N THR A 140 10.04 12.08 -0.97
CA THR A 140 8.98 11.08 -0.85
C THR A 140 9.45 9.73 -1.35
N LEU A 141 8.93 8.69 -0.71
CA LEU A 141 9.16 7.30 -1.09
C LEU A 141 8.31 6.87 -2.31
N PHE A 142 7.66 7.83 -3.01
CA PHE A 142 6.97 7.74 -4.30
C PHE A 142 7.01 9.09 -5.06
N THR A 143 6.56 9.11 -6.32
CA THR A 143 6.67 10.21 -7.31
C THR A 143 5.96 11.54 -6.97
N THR A 144 5.27 11.66 -5.83
CA THR A 144 4.58 12.90 -5.44
C THR A 144 5.31 13.56 -4.27
N VAL A 145 6.05 14.64 -4.54
CA VAL A 145 6.80 15.40 -3.53
C VAL A 145 5.83 16.12 -2.59
N VAL A 146 5.83 15.76 -1.31
CA VAL A 146 5.13 16.54 -0.28
C VAL A 146 6.09 17.63 0.19
N ASN A 147 5.91 18.86 -0.28
CA ASN A 147 6.80 19.95 0.08
C ASN A 147 6.61 20.38 1.55
N SER A 148 7.67 20.34 2.34
CA SER A 148 7.74 21.05 3.62
C SER A 148 7.80 22.56 3.37
N ASP A 149 7.28 23.34 4.32
CA ASP A 149 7.33 24.80 4.26
C ASP A 149 8.40 25.40 5.20
N GLY A 150 9.12 24.56 5.93
CA GLY A 150 10.19 24.91 6.86
C GLY A 150 9.66 25.41 8.21
N LEU A 151 8.79 26.43 8.19
CA LEU A 151 8.30 27.09 9.40
C LEU A 151 7.17 26.35 10.11
N ASN A 152 6.34 25.58 9.43
CA ASN A 152 5.18 24.90 10.01
C ASN A 152 5.26 23.39 9.85
N THR A 153 5.74 22.95 8.68
CA THR A 153 6.11 21.57 8.37
C THR A 153 7.59 21.49 8.04
N ALA A 154 8.20 20.40 8.47
CA ALA A 154 9.59 20.09 8.16
C ALA A 154 9.77 18.57 8.03
N GLY A 155 10.97 18.12 7.71
CA GLY A 155 11.33 16.70 7.60
C GLY A 155 11.79 16.11 8.93
N TYR A 156 11.57 14.81 9.08
CA TYR A 156 12.21 13.97 10.06
C TYR A 156 12.92 12.82 9.34
N ARG A 157 14.25 12.79 9.43
CA ARG A 157 15.13 11.87 8.73
C ARG A 157 15.64 10.80 9.66
N TRP A 158 15.33 9.54 9.35
CA TRP A 158 15.79 8.41 10.14
C TRP A 158 16.17 7.22 9.26
N ILE A 159 16.95 6.31 9.83
CA ILE A 159 17.33 5.06 9.15
C ILE A 159 16.35 3.98 9.57
N ARG A 160 15.60 3.48 8.59
CA ARG A 160 14.74 2.31 8.75
C ARG A 160 15.47 1.05 8.31
N HIS A 161 15.39 0.02 9.13
CA HIS A 161 15.86 -1.32 8.80
C HIS A 161 14.68 -2.16 8.35
N THR A 162 14.83 -2.84 7.21
CA THR A 162 13.82 -3.80 6.72
C THR A 162 14.44 -5.17 6.46
N HIS A 163 13.64 -6.20 6.68
CA HIS A 163 13.94 -7.58 6.33
C HIS A 163 13.26 -7.91 5.00
N GLY A 164 14.05 -8.31 4.01
CA GLY A 164 13.53 -8.48 2.65
C GLY A 164 13.15 -7.16 1.98
N SER A 165 13.16 -7.14 0.65
CA SER A 165 12.61 -6.04 -0.16
C SER A 165 11.40 -6.51 -0.94
N GLY A 166 10.38 -5.65 -0.98
CA GLY A 166 9.00 -5.98 -1.26
C GLY A 166 8.74 -6.84 -2.47
N ASP A 167 8.20 -8.03 -2.25
CA ASP A 167 7.63 -8.82 -3.31
C ASP A 167 6.10 -8.78 -3.13
N ALA A 168 5.44 -7.88 -3.84
CA ALA A 168 4.00 -7.70 -3.77
C ALA A 168 3.28 -8.97 -4.25
N VAL A 169 2.43 -9.55 -3.41
CA VAL A 169 1.62 -10.76 -3.72
C VAL A 169 0.79 -10.57 -5.00
N GLN A 170 0.41 -9.33 -5.30
CA GLN A 170 -0.12 -8.90 -6.59
C GLN A 170 1.02 -8.34 -7.41
N GLY A 171 1.23 -8.84 -8.64
CA GLY A 171 2.33 -8.50 -9.56
C GLY A 171 2.44 -7.03 -9.95
N THR A 172 2.65 -6.15 -8.98
CA THR A 172 3.03 -4.75 -9.17
C THR A 172 4.51 -4.71 -9.58
N PRO A 173 4.91 -3.76 -10.43
CA PRO A 173 6.24 -3.72 -11.05
C PRO A 173 7.40 -3.40 -10.08
N PHE A 174 7.17 -3.47 -8.77
CA PHE A 174 8.14 -3.14 -7.72
C PHE A 174 8.55 -4.37 -6.90
N SER A 175 8.52 -5.57 -7.49
CA SER A 175 9.03 -6.79 -6.87
C SER A 175 10.55 -6.68 -6.67
N GLY A 176 10.97 -6.42 -5.44
CA GLY A 176 12.36 -6.43 -5.02
C GLY A 176 12.95 -7.84 -5.13
N ALA A 177 14.15 -7.93 -5.70
CA ALA A 177 14.87 -9.18 -5.93
C ALA A 177 15.41 -9.85 -4.63
N ASN A 178 15.17 -9.25 -3.45
CA ASN A 178 15.83 -9.63 -2.21
C ASN A 178 14.79 -9.99 -1.13
N THR A 179 14.02 -11.05 -1.29
CA THR A 179 13.18 -11.57 -0.19
C THR A 179 13.98 -12.48 0.73
N SER A 180 13.75 -12.40 2.05
CA SER A 180 14.40 -13.33 2.99
C SER A 180 13.78 -14.70 2.81
N ARG A 181 14.56 -15.65 2.28
CA ARG A 181 14.08 -16.94 1.80
C ARG A 181 14.74 -18.08 2.57
N ARG A 182 13.96 -19.09 2.93
CA ARG A 182 14.44 -20.39 3.41
C ARG A 182 13.78 -21.48 2.57
N GLN A 183 14.58 -22.37 2.00
CA GLN A 183 14.11 -23.42 1.10
C GLN A 183 14.64 -24.77 1.55
N ILE A 184 13.76 -25.78 1.54
CA ILE A 184 14.12 -27.17 1.68
C ILE A 184 13.77 -27.92 0.39
N ASN A 185 14.72 -28.72 -0.08
CA ASN A 185 14.56 -29.60 -1.23
C ASN A 185 14.79 -31.04 -0.80
N GLY A 186 13.82 -31.90 -1.14
CA GLY A 186 13.88 -33.34 -0.98
C GLY A 186 13.75 -34.04 -2.33
N ARG A 187 14.49 -35.12 -2.50
CA ARG A 187 14.35 -36.04 -3.62
C ARG A 187 14.36 -37.47 -3.09
N PHE A 188 13.47 -38.29 -3.61
CA PHE A 188 13.33 -39.69 -3.28
C PHE A 188 13.19 -40.47 -4.59
N ASP A 189 14.08 -41.43 -4.80
CA ASP A 189 14.03 -42.34 -5.93
C ASP A 189 13.95 -43.78 -5.38
N HIS A 190 13.02 -44.58 -5.90
CA HIS A 190 12.80 -45.94 -5.46
C HIS A 190 12.58 -46.89 -6.63
N TYR A 191 13.29 -48.01 -6.58
CA TYR A 191 13.20 -49.10 -7.55
C TYR A 191 12.44 -50.25 -6.90
N PHE A 192 11.16 -50.41 -7.25
CA PHE A 192 10.37 -51.54 -6.75
C PHE A 192 10.85 -52.86 -7.35
N ASN A 193 11.32 -52.81 -8.60
CA ASN A 193 11.98 -53.88 -9.33
C ASN A 193 12.62 -53.30 -10.62
N GLU A 194 13.16 -54.15 -11.48
CA GLU A 194 13.79 -53.73 -12.75
C GLU A 194 12.84 -52.99 -13.70
N ARG A 195 11.53 -53.24 -13.59
CA ARG A 195 10.48 -52.70 -14.48
C ARG A 195 9.77 -51.47 -13.92
N ASN A 196 9.77 -51.27 -12.60
CA ASN A 196 8.95 -50.24 -11.94
C ASN A 196 9.82 -49.32 -11.09
N LYS A 197 9.82 -48.04 -11.44
CA LYS A 197 10.66 -47.01 -10.83
C LYS A 197 9.82 -45.79 -10.48
N LEU A 198 10.01 -45.25 -9.28
CA LEU A 198 9.39 -44.03 -8.80
C LEU A 198 10.45 -42.99 -8.51
N GLY A 199 10.24 -41.77 -8.98
CA GLY A 199 10.99 -40.59 -8.59
C GLY A 199 10.04 -39.53 -8.04
N LEU A 200 10.38 -38.93 -6.91
CA LEU A 200 9.68 -37.83 -6.28
C LEU A 200 10.69 -36.72 -5.99
N SER A 201 10.39 -35.50 -6.41
CA SER A 201 11.05 -34.29 -5.94
C SER A 201 10.02 -33.37 -5.28
N TYR A 202 10.42 -32.76 -4.17
CA TYR A 202 9.61 -31.79 -3.46
C TYR A 202 10.47 -30.62 -2.99
N THR A 203 9.99 -29.42 -3.29
CA THR A 203 10.56 -28.15 -2.87
C THR A 203 9.53 -27.41 -2.05
N TYR A 204 9.92 -27.00 -0.85
CA TYR A 204 9.14 -26.10 -0.01
C TYR A 204 9.98 -24.87 0.33
N GLU A 205 9.36 -23.72 0.19
CA GLU A 205 10.00 -22.43 0.47
C GLU A 205 9.15 -21.64 1.46
N LEU A 206 9.85 -20.93 2.32
CA LEU A 206 9.34 -19.90 3.22
C LEU A 206 10.03 -18.61 2.86
N SER A 207 9.24 -17.63 2.45
CA SER A 207 9.73 -16.29 2.13
C SER A 207 9.02 -15.25 2.99
N TYR A 208 9.80 -14.30 3.48
CA TYR A 208 9.38 -13.24 4.37
C TYR A 208 9.94 -11.91 3.88
N SER A 209 9.09 -10.89 3.90
CA SER A 209 9.53 -9.51 3.79
C SER A 209 8.70 -8.62 4.72
N ASP A 210 9.32 -7.59 5.26
CA ASP A 210 8.60 -6.46 5.81
C ASP A 210 7.76 -5.83 4.69
N GLY A 211 6.64 -5.23 5.06
CA GLY A 211 5.71 -4.59 4.16
C GLY A 211 6.42 -3.49 3.36
N THR A 212 5.93 -3.24 2.15
CA THR A 212 6.22 -2.00 1.44
C THR A 212 5.14 -0.98 1.72
N LEU A 213 5.41 0.27 1.34
CA LEU A 213 4.39 1.31 1.34
C LEU A 213 3.20 0.97 0.43
N SER A 214 3.41 0.17 -0.63
CA SER A 214 2.37 -0.26 -1.57
C SER A 214 1.72 -1.61 -1.22
N THR A 215 2.27 -2.37 -0.27
CA THR A 215 1.79 -3.72 0.09
C THR A 215 2.21 -4.07 1.50
N GLY A 216 1.26 -4.29 2.41
CA GLY A 216 1.56 -4.69 3.80
C GLY A 216 1.88 -3.54 4.74
N GLY A 217 2.27 -2.38 4.22
CA GLY A 217 2.39 -1.15 5.00
C GLY A 217 3.68 -1.12 5.80
N ILE A 218 4.39 0.01 5.74
CA ILE A 218 5.65 0.19 6.45
C ILE A 218 5.59 1.48 7.26
N ARG A 219 6.24 1.47 8.43
CA ARG A 219 6.18 2.52 9.43
C ARG A 219 6.73 3.83 8.87
N THR A 220 5.98 4.92 9.05
CA THR A 220 6.43 6.26 8.64
C THR A 220 7.37 6.88 9.67
N TYR A 221 7.05 6.67 10.95
CA TYR A 221 7.84 7.14 12.09
C TYR A 221 8.47 5.95 12.84
N PRO A 222 9.58 6.16 13.56
CA PRO A 222 10.29 5.06 14.25
C PRO A 222 9.43 4.30 15.27
N GLN A 223 8.53 5.01 15.95
CA GLN A 223 7.64 4.47 16.99
C GLN A 223 6.41 3.75 16.43
N SER A 224 6.21 3.80 15.11
CA SER A 224 5.12 3.09 14.44
C SER A 224 5.50 1.65 14.12
N VAL A 225 4.54 0.86 13.65
CA VAL A 225 4.72 -0.56 13.31
C VAL A 225 4.74 -0.79 11.80
N ASP A 226 5.41 -1.87 11.40
CA ASP A 226 5.37 -2.41 10.03
C ASP A 226 4.35 -3.54 9.97
N GLY A 227 3.75 -3.73 8.79
CA GLY A 227 3.13 -5.01 8.44
C GLY A 227 4.13 -5.84 7.65
N HIS A 228 3.74 -7.04 7.27
CA HIS A 228 4.65 -8.03 6.67
C HIS A 228 3.98 -8.84 5.57
N THR A 229 4.79 -9.40 4.69
CA THR A 229 4.35 -10.29 3.62
C THR A 229 5.04 -11.64 3.77
N TYR A 230 4.25 -12.70 3.73
CA TYR A 230 4.70 -14.07 3.81
C TYR A 230 4.36 -14.80 2.52
N ARG A 231 5.25 -15.65 2.03
CA ARG A 231 4.98 -16.56 0.91
C ARG A 231 5.45 -17.97 1.22
N ARG A 232 4.70 -18.95 0.74
CA ARG A 232 4.96 -20.37 0.98
C ARG A 232 4.84 -21.20 -0.31
N PRO A 233 5.70 -20.94 -1.33
CA PRO A 233 5.61 -21.67 -2.58
C PRO A 233 6.04 -23.13 -2.40
N GLN A 234 5.38 -24.01 -3.16
CA GLN A 234 5.65 -25.44 -3.16
C GLN A 234 5.72 -25.94 -4.59
N ILE A 235 6.68 -26.82 -4.86
CA ILE A 235 6.79 -27.53 -6.13
C ILE A 235 6.95 -29.01 -5.83
N MET A 236 6.11 -29.84 -6.42
CA MET A 236 6.22 -31.30 -6.34
C MET A 236 6.22 -31.86 -7.75
N THR A 237 7.13 -32.79 -8.02
CA THR A 237 7.11 -33.58 -9.26
C THR A 237 7.29 -35.04 -8.90
N THR A 238 6.31 -35.86 -9.30
CA THR A 238 6.35 -37.31 -9.17
C THR A 238 6.35 -37.92 -10.56
N ASN A 239 7.30 -38.81 -10.83
CA ASN A 239 7.37 -39.57 -12.07
C ASN A 239 7.38 -41.06 -11.72
N PHE A 240 6.49 -41.82 -12.34
CA PHE A 240 6.45 -43.27 -12.22
C PHE A 240 6.62 -43.88 -13.61
N THR A 241 7.63 -44.73 -13.78
CA THR A 241 7.91 -45.42 -15.03
C THR A 241 7.69 -46.91 -14.83
N SER A 242 6.87 -47.49 -15.70
CA SER A 242 6.60 -48.93 -15.75
C SER A 242 6.90 -49.49 -17.14
N THR A 243 7.79 -50.47 -17.18
CA THR A 243 8.10 -51.25 -18.39
C THR A 243 7.26 -52.52 -18.38
N PHE A 244 6.15 -52.51 -19.14
CA PHE A 244 5.25 -53.67 -19.24
C PHE A 244 5.89 -54.81 -20.06
N SER A 245 6.62 -54.46 -21.12
CA SER A 245 7.38 -55.38 -21.98
C SER A 245 8.59 -54.66 -22.59
N PRO A 246 9.55 -55.36 -23.25
CA PRO A 246 10.71 -54.72 -23.87
C PRO A 246 10.36 -53.66 -24.93
N ASN A 247 9.12 -53.65 -25.40
CA ASN A 247 8.63 -52.74 -26.41
C ASN A 247 7.49 -51.83 -25.95
N LEU A 248 7.04 -51.90 -24.68
CA LEU A 248 5.94 -51.09 -24.15
C LEU A 248 6.32 -50.50 -22.79
N VAL A 249 6.41 -49.17 -22.74
CA VAL A 249 6.76 -48.40 -21.55
C VAL A 249 5.68 -47.34 -21.30
N ASN A 250 5.23 -47.24 -20.05
CA ASN A 250 4.37 -46.17 -19.58
C ASN A 250 5.15 -45.26 -18.61
N GLU A 251 4.89 -43.96 -18.72
CA GLU A 251 5.41 -42.93 -17.85
C GLU A 251 4.26 -42.04 -17.36
N ALA A 252 3.90 -42.20 -16.10
CA ALA A 252 2.91 -41.38 -15.42
C ALA A 252 3.61 -40.25 -14.65
N ARG A 253 3.08 -39.04 -14.72
CA ARG A 253 3.63 -37.83 -14.08
C ARG A 253 2.55 -37.09 -13.30
N ILE A 254 2.88 -36.70 -12.06
CA ILE A 254 2.03 -35.83 -11.24
C ILE A 254 2.86 -34.63 -10.81
N GLY A 255 2.40 -33.44 -11.16
CA GLY A 255 3.00 -32.16 -10.78
C GLY A 255 2.08 -31.36 -9.87
N LEU A 256 2.67 -30.66 -8.90
CA LEU A 256 2.04 -29.57 -8.17
C LEU A 256 2.95 -28.35 -8.25
N ARG A 257 2.39 -27.22 -8.66
CA ARG A 257 2.96 -25.90 -8.40
C ARG A 257 1.97 -25.11 -7.58
N ARG A 258 2.32 -24.73 -6.36
CA ARG A 258 1.47 -23.89 -5.50
C ARG A 258 2.21 -22.63 -5.14
N THR A 259 1.59 -21.50 -5.44
CA THR A 259 1.93 -20.23 -4.79
C THR A 259 0.90 -19.94 -3.71
N ALA A 260 1.35 -19.41 -2.58
CA ALA A 260 0.47 -18.87 -1.57
C ALA A 260 1.18 -17.72 -0.90
N GLY A 261 0.58 -16.55 -0.98
CA GLY A 261 1.04 -15.32 -0.38
C GLY A 261 0.02 -14.82 0.64
N GLN A 262 0.53 -14.08 1.61
CA GLN A 262 -0.28 -13.34 2.54
C GLN A 262 0.39 -12.00 2.80
N VAL A 263 -0.38 -10.95 2.68
CA VAL A 263 -0.03 -9.61 3.13
C VAL A 263 -0.77 -9.40 4.44
N VAL A 264 -0.03 -9.07 5.49
CA VAL A 264 -0.55 -8.70 6.79
C VAL A 264 -0.31 -7.21 6.94
N SER A 265 -1.39 -6.47 7.13
CA SER A 265 -1.33 -5.04 7.44
C SER A 265 -0.70 -4.83 8.82
N PRO A 266 -0.08 -3.66 9.08
CA PRO A 266 0.46 -3.37 10.40
C PRO A 266 -0.65 -3.50 11.45
N PHE A 267 -1.88 -3.12 11.07
CA PHE A 267 -3.07 -3.06 11.91
C PHE A 267 -3.55 -4.36 12.53
N VAL A 268 -3.12 -5.52 12.03
CA VAL A 268 -3.50 -6.84 12.58
C VAL A 268 -2.35 -7.50 13.32
N GLU A 269 -1.11 -7.07 13.07
CA GLU A 269 0.08 -7.74 13.55
C GLU A 269 0.48 -7.40 14.99
N ASP A 270 0.31 -6.13 15.38
CA ASP A 270 0.44 -5.70 16.77
C ASP A 270 -0.88 -5.07 17.24
N PRO A 271 -1.84 -5.88 17.72
CA PRO A 271 -3.12 -5.38 18.21
C PRO A 271 -2.96 -4.41 19.38
N THR A 272 -1.92 -4.56 20.20
CA THR A 272 -1.69 -3.76 21.42
C THR A 272 -1.18 -2.36 21.14
N ALA A 273 -0.23 -2.19 20.22
CA ALA A 273 0.28 -0.86 19.84
C ALA A 273 -0.74 -0.01 19.05
N GLN A 274 -1.83 -0.62 18.57
CA GLN A 274 -2.71 -0.03 17.55
C GLN A 274 -4.21 -0.02 17.87
N GLN A 275 -4.69 -0.75 18.88
CA GLN A 275 -6.02 -0.50 19.48
C GLN A 275 -6.21 0.97 19.85
N ASP A 276 -5.09 1.60 20.17
CA ASP A 276 -4.94 2.99 20.51
C ASP A 276 -5.34 3.99 19.41
N PHE A 277 -5.24 3.62 18.13
CA PHE A 277 -5.61 4.47 16.99
C PHE A 277 -6.81 3.92 16.20
N ARG A 278 -7.39 2.81 16.66
CA ARG A 278 -8.65 2.26 16.15
C ARG A 278 -9.80 2.82 16.98
N LEU A 279 -10.66 3.61 16.36
CA LEU A 279 -11.93 3.98 16.99
C LEU A 279 -12.93 2.84 16.82
N ASN A 280 -13.77 2.61 17.83
CA ASN A 280 -14.91 1.70 17.70
C ASN A 280 -16.20 2.52 17.63
N ILE A 281 -16.85 2.50 16.47
CA ILE A 281 -18.12 3.19 16.24
C ILE A 281 -19.17 2.13 15.93
N ASN A 282 -20.12 1.93 16.85
CA ASN A 282 -21.20 0.95 16.72
C ASN A 282 -20.72 -0.48 16.38
N GLY A 283 -19.55 -0.89 16.88
CA GLY A 283 -18.96 -2.20 16.61
C GLY A 283 -18.18 -2.31 15.31
N TYR A 284 -18.00 -1.20 14.57
CA TYR A 284 -17.04 -1.14 13.47
C TYR A 284 -15.69 -0.59 13.97
N PRO A 285 -14.56 -1.23 13.64
CA PRO A 285 -13.26 -0.59 13.77
C PRO A 285 -13.12 0.44 12.65
N VAL A 286 -12.81 1.67 13.05
CA VAL A 286 -12.76 2.83 12.17
C VAL A 286 -11.42 3.51 12.33
N PHE A 287 -10.83 3.89 11.20
CA PHE A 287 -9.55 4.57 11.14
C PHE A 287 -9.67 5.97 10.54
N PRO A 288 -9.45 7.01 11.36
CA PRO A 288 -9.36 8.38 10.87
C PRO A 288 -8.04 8.66 10.14
N LYS A 289 -8.13 8.97 8.85
CA LYS A 289 -7.02 9.51 8.04
C LYS A 289 -7.12 11.03 8.02
N LEU A 290 -6.48 11.71 8.97
CA LEU A 290 -6.64 13.16 9.11
C LEU A 290 -5.88 13.97 8.06
N GLY A 291 -6.34 15.20 7.81
CA GLY A 291 -5.79 16.14 6.81
C GLY A 291 -6.61 16.20 5.51
N THR A 292 -6.40 17.23 4.70
CA THR A 292 -7.20 17.49 3.48
C THR A 292 -6.76 16.65 2.28
N VAL A 293 -7.68 15.83 1.73
CA VAL A 293 -7.48 15.09 0.47
C VAL A 293 -7.96 15.96 -0.70
N ASN A 294 -7.05 16.45 -1.53
CA ASN A 294 -7.43 17.06 -2.81
C ASN A 294 -7.82 15.95 -3.80
N GLY A 295 -9.11 15.60 -3.85
CA GLY A 295 -9.80 15.05 -5.02
C GLY A 295 -9.42 13.65 -5.53
N ASN A 296 -8.44 12.94 -4.97
CA ASN A 296 -8.06 11.60 -5.42
C ASN A 296 -8.49 10.54 -4.40
N THR A 297 -9.70 10.02 -4.55
CA THR A 297 -10.26 8.90 -3.78
C THR A 297 -9.54 7.56 -3.99
N GLY A 298 -8.56 7.48 -4.89
CA GLY A 298 -7.85 6.24 -5.25
C GLY A 298 -6.35 6.19 -4.97
N ASN A 299 -5.73 7.20 -4.34
CA ASN A 299 -4.32 7.14 -3.96
C ASN A 299 -4.16 7.43 -2.47
N PRO A 300 -3.83 6.41 -1.63
CA PRO A 300 -3.69 6.61 -0.19
C PRO A 300 -2.54 7.56 0.21
N ASN A 301 -1.69 8.03 -0.72
CA ASN A 301 -0.49 8.81 -0.41
C ASN A 301 -0.23 10.02 -1.34
N GLY A 302 -1.18 10.42 -2.20
CA GLY A 302 -0.96 11.51 -3.17
C GLY A 302 -1.58 12.83 -2.72
N ASN A 303 -0.74 13.83 -2.37
CA ASN A 303 -1.05 15.24 -2.08
C ASN A 303 -1.39 15.68 -0.65
N MET A 304 -0.93 14.98 0.40
CA MET A 304 -1.20 15.44 1.77
C MET A 304 0.05 15.97 2.49
N PRO A 305 0.13 17.28 2.82
CA PRO A 305 1.16 17.78 3.75
C PRO A 305 1.01 17.25 5.18
N PHE A 306 -0.18 16.74 5.56
CA PHE A 306 -0.49 16.27 6.92
C PHE A 306 -1.22 14.91 6.98
N GLY A 307 -1.36 14.23 5.85
CA GLY A 307 -2.14 12.98 5.70
C GLY A 307 -1.37 11.70 5.88
N ILE A 308 -0.33 11.77 6.69
CA ILE A 308 0.52 10.63 6.95
C ILE A 308 -0.18 9.82 8.03
N LEU A 309 -0.66 8.63 7.67
CA LEU A 309 -0.86 7.64 8.70
C LEU A 309 0.52 7.30 9.29
N PRO A 310 0.63 7.20 10.63
CA PRO A 310 1.87 6.76 11.26
C PRO A 310 2.25 5.36 10.79
N PHE A 311 1.23 4.59 10.36
CA PHE A 311 1.25 3.21 9.91
C PHE A 311 0.97 3.16 8.40
N GLY A 312 1.49 2.15 7.70
CA GLY A 312 1.12 1.95 6.30
C GLY A 312 -0.36 1.59 6.15
N ASP A 313 -1.07 2.31 5.28
CA ASP A 313 -2.51 2.14 5.01
C ASP A 313 -2.79 0.95 4.09
N GLN A 314 -2.62 -0.26 4.61
CA GLN A 314 -2.78 -1.48 3.84
C GLN A 314 -3.76 -2.43 4.52
N THR A 315 -4.37 -3.30 3.72
CA THR A 315 -5.29 -4.34 4.19
C THR A 315 -4.67 -5.72 4.14
N ASN A 316 -5.25 -6.65 4.89
CA ASN A 316 -4.86 -8.03 4.78
C ASN A 316 -5.37 -8.61 3.46
N THR A 317 -4.47 -9.28 2.76
CA THR A 317 -4.82 -10.05 1.58
C THR A 317 -4.14 -11.41 1.66
N SER A 318 -4.79 -12.44 1.13
CA SER A 318 -4.20 -13.77 1.03
C SER A 318 -4.59 -14.41 -0.29
N ASP A 319 -3.66 -15.16 -0.86
CA ASP A 319 -3.90 -15.97 -2.04
C ASP A 319 -3.40 -17.40 -1.84
N ALA A 320 -4.05 -18.33 -2.52
CA ALA A 320 -3.56 -19.69 -2.69
C ALA A 320 -3.90 -20.15 -4.11
N SER A 321 -2.88 -20.34 -4.92
CA SER A 321 -3.02 -20.70 -6.33
C SER A 321 -2.28 -22.02 -6.66
N PRO A 322 -2.86 -23.19 -6.35
CA PRO A 322 -2.31 -24.47 -6.77
C PRO A 322 -2.67 -24.80 -8.23
N LEU A 323 -1.68 -25.29 -8.96
CA LEU A 323 -1.80 -25.90 -10.28
C LEU A 323 -1.38 -27.36 -10.15
N TRP A 324 -2.33 -28.26 -10.38
CA TRP A 324 -2.06 -29.69 -10.48
C TRP A 324 -1.93 -30.09 -11.94
N THR A 325 -0.92 -30.88 -12.26
CA THR A 325 -0.71 -31.45 -13.59
C THR A 325 -0.68 -32.96 -13.48
N TYR A 326 -1.52 -33.63 -14.26
CA TYR A 326 -1.55 -35.09 -14.37
C TYR A 326 -1.23 -35.44 -15.81
N GLY A 327 -0.09 -36.09 -16.05
CA GLY A 327 0.36 -36.49 -17.37
C GLY A 327 0.54 -37.99 -17.46
N ASP A 328 0.22 -38.55 -18.61
CA ASP A 328 0.54 -39.94 -18.93
C ASP A 328 1.13 -40.02 -20.33
N THR A 329 2.11 -40.90 -20.52
CA THR A 329 2.75 -41.13 -21.81
C THR A 329 3.06 -42.59 -21.99
N ILE A 330 2.60 -43.16 -23.09
CA ILE A 330 2.91 -44.52 -23.50
C ILE A 330 3.84 -44.47 -24.71
N SER A 331 4.92 -45.24 -24.64
CA SER A 331 5.85 -45.48 -25.75
C SER A 331 5.77 -46.94 -26.15
N TRP A 332 5.44 -47.21 -27.41
CA TRP A 332 5.22 -48.57 -27.92
C TRP A 332 5.94 -48.79 -29.25
N THR A 333 6.87 -49.74 -29.28
CA THR A 333 7.53 -50.16 -30.51
C THR A 333 6.91 -51.44 -31.05
N LYS A 334 6.40 -51.39 -32.28
CA LYS A 334 5.80 -52.55 -32.95
C LYS A 334 6.20 -52.59 -34.41
N GLY A 335 7.03 -53.56 -34.76
CA GLY A 335 7.51 -53.74 -36.13
C GLY A 335 8.30 -52.53 -36.61
N LYS A 336 7.80 -51.86 -37.66
CA LYS A 336 8.42 -50.68 -38.28
C LYS A 336 8.01 -49.35 -37.63
N HIS A 337 7.19 -49.39 -36.59
CA HIS A 337 6.59 -48.23 -35.95
C HIS A 337 7.10 -48.06 -34.52
N ALA A 338 7.25 -46.80 -34.11
CA ALA A 338 7.51 -46.40 -32.74
C ALA A 338 6.50 -45.32 -32.35
N PHE A 339 5.40 -45.79 -31.77
CA PHE A 339 4.30 -44.95 -31.35
C PHE A 339 4.62 -44.28 -30.02
N LYS A 340 4.23 -43.01 -29.89
CA LYS A 340 4.19 -42.30 -28.62
C LYS A 340 2.88 -41.52 -28.54
N PHE A 341 2.07 -41.82 -27.54
CA PHE A 341 0.81 -41.11 -27.31
C PHE A 341 0.63 -40.86 -25.83
N GLY A 342 -0.15 -39.84 -25.50
CA GLY A 342 -0.33 -39.42 -24.13
C GLY A 342 -1.28 -38.25 -24.02
N GLY A 343 -1.51 -37.85 -22.77
CA GLY A 343 -2.33 -36.70 -22.45
C GLY A 343 -1.90 -36.05 -21.16
N GLU A 344 -2.37 -34.82 -20.99
CA GLU A 344 -2.12 -34.02 -19.79
C GLU A 344 -3.41 -33.31 -19.38
N LEU A 345 -3.77 -33.42 -18.11
CA LEU A 345 -4.83 -32.66 -17.46
C LEU A 345 -4.18 -31.68 -16.49
N ARG A 346 -4.47 -30.40 -16.66
CA ARG A 346 -4.11 -29.37 -15.68
C ARG A 346 -5.34 -28.85 -14.99
N LYS A 347 -5.28 -28.76 -13.66
CA LYS A 347 -6.32 -28.13 -12.84
C LYS A 347 -5.71 -26.96 -12.09
N GLY A 348 -6.04 -25.75 -12.55
CA GLY A 348 -5.69 -24.49 -11.91
C GLY A 348 -6.77 -24.08 -10.92
N TYR A 349 -6.33 -23.64 -9.75
CA TYR A 349 -7.17 -23.01 -8.74
C TYR A 349 -6.48 -21.72 -8.31
N SER A 350 -7.25 -20.69 -8.01
CA SER A 350 -6.76 -19.43 -7.46
C SER A 350 -7.82 -18.89 -6.51
N LYS A 351 -7.58 -19.04 -5.21
CA LYS A 351 -8.43 -18.48 -4.17
C LYS A 351 -7.77 -17.23 -3.62
N VAL A 352 -8.47 -16.11 -3.66
CA VAL A 352 -8.03 -14.83 -3.11
C VAL A 352 -9.03 -14.39 -2.04
N ALA A 353 -8.52 -13.93 -0.91
CA ALA A 353 -9.30 -13.22 0.11
C ALA A 353 -8.68 -11.84 0.34
N ASP A 354 -9.48 -10.78 0.24
CA ASP A 354 -9.02 -9.40 0.37
C ASP A 354 -9.99 -8.57 1.24
N GLU A 355 -9.47 -7.68 2.08
CA GLU A 355 -10.29 -6.70 2.83
C GLU A 355 -10.50 -5.40 2.01
N GLY A 356 -10.32 -5.44 0.69
CA GLY A 356 -10.45 -4.28 -0.21
C GLY A 356 -9.33 -4.14 -1.25
N PHE A 357 -9.52 -3.22 -2.19
CA PHE A 357 -8.59 -3.00 -3.30
C PHE A 357 -7.76 -1.72 -3.09
N VAL A 358 -6.44 -1.89 -2.97
CA VAL A 358 -5.47 -0.80 -2.70
C VAL A 358 -5.51 0.30 -3.77
N GLY A 359 -5.74 -0.03 -5.04
CA GLY A 359 -5.84 0.95 -6.13
C GLY A 359 -7.18 1.70 -6.21
N GLY A 360 -8.16 1.30 -5.40
CA GLY A 360 -9.49 1.93 -5.35
C GLY A 360 -9.72 2.76 -4.08
N GLY A 361 -8.87 2.63 -3.06
CA GLY A 361 -9.00 3.38 -1.80
C GLY A 361 -10.21 3.02 -0.94
N ILE A 362 -10.87 1.88 -1.20
CA ILE A 362 -12.06 1.42 -0.48
C ILE A 362 -11.80 0.04 0.15
N PHE A 363 -12.14 -0.09 1.43
CA PHE A 363 -11.84 -1.24 2.28
C PHE A 363 -13.09 -1.73 3.00
N SER A 364 -13.13 -3.02 3.36
CA SER A 364 -14.26 -3.60 4.11
C SER A 364 -14.44 -2.92 5.46
N GLU A 365 -13.33 -2.66 6.15
CA GLU A 365 -13.25 -1.78 7.31
C GLU A 365 -13.50 -0.31 6.91
N PRO A 366 -14.42 0.41 7.58
CA PRO A 366 -14.65 1.81 7.29
C PRO A 366 -13.39 2.69 7.50
N ARG A 367 -13.18 3.64 6.59
CA ARG A 367 -12.14 4.68 6.70
C ARG A 367 -12.81 6.05 6.81
N LEU A 368 -12.37 6.86 7.78
CA LEU A 368 -12.74 8.28 7.81
C LEU A 368 -11.67 9.05 7.06
N ILE A 369 -12.11 9.95 6.20
CA ILE A 369 -11.25 10.80 5.39
C ILE A 369 -11.27 12.19 6.04
N GLY A 370 -10.09 12.72 6.32
CA GLY A 370 -9.87 14.03 6.89
C GLY A 370 -10.16 15.15 5.89
N GLY A 371 -10.18 16.38 6.39
CA GLY A 371 -10.45 17.58 5.60
C GLY A 371 -11.82 18.13 5.92
N ASP A 372 -12.45 18.77 4.94
CA ASP A 372 -13.66 19.56 5.16
C ASP A 372 -14.81 19.07 4.27
N LEU A 373 -16.00 18.90 4.86
CA LEU A 373 -17.22 18.63 4.11
C LEU A 373 -17.54 19.81 3.19
N THR A 374 -18.07 19.52 1.99
CA THR A 374 -18.54 20.55 1.04
C THR A 374 -19.67 21.40 1.62
N THR A 375 -20.46 20.84 2.54
CA THR A 375 -21.54 21.52 3.27
C THR A 375 -21.07 22.27 4.50
N SER A 376 -19.81 22.13 4.90
CA SER A 376 -19.20 22.84 6.03
C SER A 376 -17.73 23.20 5.75
N PRO A 377 -17.46 23.93 4.64
CA PRO A 377 -16.12 24.32 4.27
C PRO A 377 -15.58 25.35 5.27
N ILE A 378 -14.26 25.42 5.43
CA ILE A 378 -13.66 26.56 6.14
C ILE A 378 -13.98 27.82 5.35
N SER A 379 -14.67 28.78 5.98
CA SER A 379 -15.06 30.03 5.32
C SER A 379 -13.86 30.74 4.68
N GLN A 380 -14.08 31.41 3.54
CA GLN A 380 -13.04 32.25 2.92
C GLN A 380 -12.61 33.38 3.87
N THR A 381 -13.52 33.90 4.69
CA THR A 381 -13.22 34.96 5.66
C THR A 381 -12.41 34.46 6.86
N ALA A 382 -12.59 33.20 7.28
CA ALA A 382 -11.95 32.63 8.47
C ALA A 382 -10.41 32.71 8.40
N ILE A 383 -9.83 32.24 7.29
CA ILE A 383 -8.40 32.31 6.99
C ILE A 383 -8.23 33.21 5.77
N SER A 384 -7.99 34.49 6.02
CA SER A 384 -7.95 35.57 5.03
C SER A 384 -6.89 36.62 5.39
N SER A 385 -6.51 37.46 4.42
CA SER A 385 -5.61 38.60 4.67
C SER A 385 -6.18 39.64 5.64
N THR A 386 -7.49 39.67 5.86
CA THR A 386 -8.14 40.54 6.85
C THR A 386 -7.86 40.06 8.27
N ASN A 387 -8.05 38.76 8.53
CA ASN A 387 -7.82 38.19 9.86
C ASN A 387 -6.34 37.88 10.12
N MET A 388 -5.57 37.68 9.05
CA MET A 388 -4.14 37.36 9.07
C MET A 388 -3.41 38.28 8.08
N PRO A 389 -3.15 39.54 8.47
CA PRO A 389 -2.46 40.50 7.62
C PRO A 389 -1.16 39.94 7.05
N GLY A 390 -0.93 40.17 5.76
CA GLY A 390 0.26 39.69 5.06
C GLY A 390 0.29 38.19 4.73
N LEU A 391 -0.73 37.41 5.09
CA LEU A 391 -0.79 35.98 4.74
C LEU A 391 -0.92 35.79 3.22
N ALA A 392 0.11 35.20 2.62
CA ALA A 392 0.16 34.94 1.18
C ALA A 392 -0.62 33.68 0.76
N GLY A 393 -0.95 33.61 -0.53
CA GLY A 393 -1.60 32.45 -1.16
C GLY A 393 -3.12 32.59 -1.26
N THR A 394 -3.77 31.50 -1.69
CA THR A 394 -5.22 31.41 -1.87
C THR A 394 -5.78 30.26 -1.05
N ASN A 395 -7.11 30.12 -1.02
CA ASN A 395 -7.77 28.97 -0.41
C ASN A 395 -7.41 27.61 -1.04
N ALA A 396 -6.67 27.58 -2.15
CA ALA A 396 -6.24 26.35 -2.83
C ALA A 396 -4.72 26.20 -2.88
N ASN A 397 -3.95 27.26 -2.59
CA ASN A 397 -2.50 27.27 -2.75
C ASN A 397 -1.77 28.13 -1.71
N GLY A 398 -0.50 27.80 -1.43
CA GLY A 398 0.35 28.63 -0.60
C GLY A 398 0.04 28.55 0.90
N ASN A 399 0.45 29.58 1.65
CA ASN A 399 0.34 29.64 3.11
C ASN A 399 -1.11 29.62 3.58
N ASN A 400 -2.01 30.31 2.89
CA ASN A 400 -3.44 30.27 3.19
C ASN A 400 -3.99 28.84 3.16
N GLN A 401 -3.70 28.08 2.10
CA GLN A 401 -4.12 26.66 2.03
C GLN A 401 -3.43 25.77 3.08
N ARG A 402 -2.14 26.00 3.35
CA ARG A 402 -1.43 25.23 4.40
C ARG A 402 -2.01 25.48 5.77
N MET A 403 -2.39 26.71 6.07
CA MET A 403 -3.03 27.07 7.33
C MET A 403 -4.44 26.47 7.47
N ARG A 404 -5.22 26.43 6.38
CA ARG A 404 -6.50 25.70 6.32
C ARG A 404 -6.31 24.22 6.61
N ASN A 405 -5.35 23.59 5.93
CA ASN A 405 -5.04 22.19 6.14
C ASN A 405 -4.57 21.89 7.57
N LEU A 406 -3.80 22.80 8.18
CA LEU A 406 -3.40 22.69 9.59
C LEU A 406 -4.61 22.78 10.52
N LEU A 407 -5.55 23.71 10.27
CA LEU A 407 -6.80 23.80 11.02
C LEU A 407 -7.61 22.50 10.92
N SER A 408 -7.83 21.99 9.70
CA SER A 408 -8.59 20.74 9.48
C SER A 408 -7.91 19.54 10.13
N PHE A 409 -6.57 19.45 10.05
CA PHE A 409 -5.81 18.38 10.70
C PHE A 409 -5.92 18.45 12.22
N LEU A 410 -5.61 19.60 12.83
CA LEU A 410 -5.56 19.73 14.28
C LEU A 410 -6.93 19.60 14.95
N SER A 411 -7.99 20.06 14.28
CA SER A 411 -9.36 19.92 14.76
C SER A 411 -9.93 18.50 14.59
N GLY A 412 -9.22 17.60 13.91
CA GLY A 412 -9.73 16.27 13.58
C GLY A 412 -10.88 16.30 12.57
N SER A 413 -10.96 17.36 11.75
CA SER A 413 -12.05 17.55 10.79
C SER A 413 -12.06 16.45 9.73
N LEU A 414 -13.27 16.00 9.38
CA LEU A 414 -13.52 14.92 8.42
C LEU A 414 -14.30 15.45 7.20
N SER A 415 -13.93 14.97 6.02
CA SER A 415 -14.59 15.26 4.73
C SER A 415 -15.46 14.12 4.22
N GLY A 416 -15.30 12.90 4.74
CA GLY A 416 -16.10 11.76 4.28
C GLY A 416 -15.79 10.46 4.98
N ILE A 417 -16.59 9.44 4.65
CA ILE A 417 -16.44 8.07 5.12
C ILE A 417 -16.52 7.15 3.91
N THR A 418 -15.61 6.18 3.81
CA THR A 418 -15.65 5.15 2.76
C THR A 418 -15.69 3.75 3.37
N GLN A 419 -16.49 2.87 2.79
CA GLN A 419 -16.59 1.46 3.17
C GLN A 419 -16.95 0.62 1.94
N LEU A 420 -16.34 -0.54 1.81
CA LEU A 420 -16.61 -1.51 0.76
C LEU A 420 -17.70 -2.49 1.23
N TYR A 421 -18.75 -2.61 0.42
CA TYR A 421 -19.74 -3.68 0.51
C TYR A 421 -19.52 -4.66 -0.65
N TYR A 422 -19.69 -5.95 -0.42
CA TYR A 422 -19.46 -7.00 -1.42
C TYR A 422 -20.44 -8.14 -1.28
N VAL A 423 -20.39 -9.08 -2.22
CA VAL A 423 -21.14 -10.34 -2.14
C VAL A 423 -20.12 -11.47 -2.12
N ASN A 424 -20.23 -12.34 -1.12
CA ASN A 424 -19.46 -13.59 -1.01
C ASN A 424 -20.30 -14.85 -1.24
N SER A 425 -21.63 -14.73 -1.26
CA SER A 425 -22.52 -15.85 -1.55
C SER A 425 -23.56 -15.46 -2.61
N PRO A 426 -23.76 -16.25 -3.68
CA PRO A 426 -24.79 -15.97 -4.68
C PRO A 426 -26.21 -16.17 -4.12
N THR A 427 -26.35 -16.86 -2.98
CA THR A 427 -27.66 -17.15 -2.37
C THR A 427 -28.07 -16.11 -1.34
N LYS A 428 -27.17 -15.19 -0.95
CA LYS A 428 -27.47 -14.08 -0.05
C LYS A 428 -28.01 -12.91 -0.88
N LEU A 429 -29.31 -12.95 -1.18
CA LEU A 429 -29.99 -12.02 -2.10
C LEU A 429 -30.57 -10.78 -1.42
N ASP A 430 -30.58 -10.76 -0.09
CA ASP A 430 -31.26 -9.76 0.74
C ASP A 430 -30.32 -8.71 1.35
N ALA A 431 -29.01 -8.95 1.37
CA ALA A 431 -28.04 -8.02 1.92
C ALA A 431 -26.64 -8.21 1.32
N PHE A 432 -25.89 -7.11 1.24
CA PHE A 432 -24.45 -7.17 1.00
C PHE A 432 -23.71 -7.66 2.25
N ASP A 433 -22.52 -8.19 2.04
CA ASP A 433 -21.51 -8.39 3.07
C ASP A 433 -20.72 -7.11 3.33
N ASP A 434 -20.32 -6.97 4.59
CA ASP A 434 -19.47 -5.89 5.08
C ASP A 434 -18.42 -6.46 6.06
N TYR A 435 -17.66 -5.58 6.72
CA TYR A 435 -16.68 -5.99 7.73
C TYR A 435 -17.24 -6.92 8.81
N LYS A 436 -18.46 -6.69 9.28
CA LYS A 436 -19.05 -7.45 10.39
C LYS A 436 -19.55 -8.81 9.96
N SER A 437 -20.15 -8.91 8.76
CA SER A 437 -20.67 -10.18 8.28
C SER A 437 -19.59 -11.09 7.72
N ALA A 438 -18.59 -10.53 7.03
CA ALA A 438 -17.47 -11.27 6.49
C ALA A 438 -16.30 -10.31 6.24
N PRO A 439 -15.25 -10.22 7.08
CA PRO A 439 -14.23 -9.16 7.01
C PRO A 439 -13.43 -9.12 5.70
N GLN A 440 -13.44 -10.22 4.94
CA GLN A 440 -12.79 -10.36 3.65
C GLN A 440 -13.78 -10.72 2.55
N ARG A 441 -13.59 -10.11 1.38
CA ARG A 441 -14.16 -10.57 0.12
C ARG A 441 -13.36 -11.76 -0.39
N VAL A 442 -14.03 -12.83 -0.79
CA VAL A 442 -13.39 -14.07 -1.26
C VAL A 442 -13.76 -14.37 -2.71
N ARG A 443 -12.79 -14.74 -3.53
CA ARG A 443 -13.00 -15.21 -4.91
C ARG A 443 -12.21 -16.49 -5.13
N ASP A 444 -12.87 -17.54 -5.61
CA ASP A 444 -12.24 -18.84 -5.94
C ASP A 444 -12.38 -19.10 -7.44
N PHE A 445 -11.34 -18.78 -8.21
CA PHE A 445 -11.30 -19.03 -9.65
C PHE A 445 -10.70 -20.39 -9.95
N ARG A 446 -11.28 -21.10 -10.91
CA ARG A 446 -10.84 -22.42 -11.35
C ARG A 446 -10.75 -22.48 -12.85
N GLN A 447 -9.81 -23.28 -13.35
CA GLN A 447 -9.60 -23.52 -14.77
C GLN A 447 -9.11 -24.94 -14.99
N ASN A 448 -9.62 -25.60 -16.04
CA ASN A 448 -9.15 -26.92 -16.46
C ASN A 448 -8.57 -26.82 -17.87
N GLU A 449 -7.42 -27.43 -18.10
CA GLU A 449 -6.82 -27.58 -19.42
C GLU A 449 -6.60 -29.05 -19.72
N PHE A 450 -6.76 -29.41 -21.00
CA PHE A 450 -6.56 -30.78 -21.48
C PHE A 450 -5.63 -30.74 -22.69
N VAL A 451 -4.68 -31.66 -22.73
CA VAL A 451 -3.79 -31.87 -23.86
C VAL A 451 -3.83 -33.33 -24.24
N PHE A 452 -3.90 -33.61 -25.54
CA PHE A 452 -3.72 -34.95 -26.10
C PHE A 452 -2.68 -34.88 -27.22
N PHE A 453 -1.86 -35.91 -27.33
CA PHE A 453 -0.94 -36.04 -28.45
C PHE A 453 -0.76 -37.50 -28.88
N ALA A 454 -0.46 -37.68 -30.14
CA ALA A 454 -0.03 -38.95 -30.72
C ALA A 454 1.03 -38.68 -31.79
N LYS A 455 2.10 -39.49 -31.79
CA LYS A 455 3.15 -39.46 -32.80
C LYS A 455 3.55 -40.89 -33.21
N ASP A 456 4.05 -41.03 -34.42
CA ASP A 456 4.68 -42.24 -34.93
C ASP A 456 5.98 -41.92 -35.66
N ASP A 457 7.03 -42.69 -35.34
CA ASP A 457 8.27 -42.76 -36.11
C ASP A 457 8.22 -44.04 -36.98
N TRP A 458 7.83 -43.88 -38.25
CA TRP A 458 7.58 -44.99 -39.17
C TRP A 458 8.74 -45.20 -40.14
N LYS A 459 9.40 -46.34 -40.06
CA LYS A 459 10.41 -46.78 -41.04
C LYS A 459 9.74 -47.36 -42.30
N VAL A 460 9.33 -46.48 -43.21
CA VAL A 460 8.67 -46.86 -44.47
C VAL A 460 9.60 -47.75 -45.33
N ARG A 461 10.87 -47.36 -45.47
CA ARG A 461 11.93 -48.08 -46.19
C ARG A 461 13.23 -48.06 -45.37
N ARG A 462 14.24 -48.85 -45.77
CA ARG A 462 15.56 -48.92 -45.07
C ARG A 462 16.28 -47.57 -45.01
N ASN A 463 15.93 -46.64 -45.91
CA ASN A 463 16.51 -45.31 -46.05
C ASN A 463 15.49 -44.17 -45.91
N LEU A 464 14.25 -44.45 -45.47
CA LEU A 464 13.21 -43.43 -45.29
C LEU A 464 12.44 -43.68 -43.98
N THR A 465 12.51 -42.70 -43.08
CA THR A 465 11.70 -42.65 -41.85
C THR A 465 10.78 -41.44 -41.92
N LEU A 466 9.49 -41.63 -41.68
CA LEU A 466 8.52 -40.55 -41.54
C LEU A 466 8.25 -40.32 -40.05
N ASN A 467 8.34 -39.06 -39.61
CA ASN A 467 7.87 -38.63 -38.29
C ASN A 467 6.53 -37.92 -38.48
N LEU A 468 5.47 -38.52 -37.94
CA LEU A 468 4.11 -37.98 -38.02
C LEU A 468 3.62 -37.71 -36.60
N GLY A 469 2.92 -36.60 -36.37
CA GLY A 469 2.38 -36.30 -35.05
C GLY A 469 1.24 -35.28 -35.09
N VAL A 470 0.32 -35.43 -34.15
CA VAL A 470 -0.79 -34.51 -33.89
C VAL A 470 -0.82 -34.19 -32.41
N ARG A 471 -1.11 -32.93 -32.09
CA ARG A 471 -1.33 -32.45 -30.73
C ARG A 471 -2.57 -31.57 -30.71
N TRP A 472 -3.43 -31.81 -29.73
CA TRP A 472 -4.62 -31.01 -29.47
C TRP A 472 -4.56 -30.46 -28.06
N GLU A 473 -4.89 -29.19 -27.91
CA GLU A 473 -4.90 -28.48 -26.64
C GLU A 473 -6.25 -27.80 -26.48
N TYR A 474 -6.85 -27.96 -25.30
CA TYR A 474 -8.06 -27.29 -24.91
C TYR A 474 -7.82 -26.51 -23.62
N TYR A 475 -8.04 -25.20 -23.70
CA TYR A 475 -8.00 -24.28 -22.58
C TYR A 475 -9.43 -24.02 -22.15
N GLY A 476 -9.83 -24.58 -20.99
CA GLY A 476 -11.15 -24.31 -20.43
C GLY A 476 -11.29 -22.85 -20.02
N VAL A 477 -12.51 -22.34 -20.10
CA VAL A 477 -12.84 -20.98 -19.62
C VAL A 477 -12.75 -20.97 -18.09
N PRO A 478 -12.07 -20.00 -17.47
CA PRO A 478 -12.07 -19.86 -16.02
C PRO A 478 -13.48 -19.59 -15.47
N TRP A 479 -13.82 -20.18 -14.32
CA TRP A 479 -15.09 -19.93 -13.62
C TRP A 479 -14.86 -19.67 -12.13
N GLU A 480 -15.76 -18.91 -11.51
CA GLU A 480 -15.74 -18.70 -10.06
C GLU A 480 -16.58 -19.77 -9.36
N ALA A 481 -15.99 -20.45 -8.38
CA ALA A 481 -16.51 -21.66 -7.78
C ALA A 481 -17.73 -21.44 -6.89
N SER A 482 -17.91 -20.23 -6.36
CA SER A 482 -19.10 -19.84 -5.62
C SER A 482 -20.25 -19.39 -6.52
N GLY A 483 -20.05 -19.29 -7.85
CA GLY A 483 -21.10 -18.92 -8.80
C GLY A 483 -21.37 -17.42 -8.88
N LEU A 484 -20.45 -16.58 -8.38
CA LEU A 484 -20.60 -15.12 -8.38
C LEU A 484 -20.19 -14.44 -9.70
N THR A 485 -19.52 -15.16 -10.61
CA THR A 485 -19.17 -14.62 -11.93
C THR A 485 -20.28 -14.80 -12.95
N PRO A 486 -20.45 -13.86 -13.89
CA PRO A 486 -21.35 -13.97 -15.04
C PRO A 486 -20.78 -14.91 -16.11
N GLY A 487 -20.34 -16.11 -15.73
CA GLY A 487 -20.21 -17.19 -16.69
C GLY A 487 -21.63 -17.61 -17.06
N PHE A 488 -22.02 -17.45 -18.32
CA PHE A 488 -23.33 -17.89 -18.78
C PHE A 488 -23.56 -19.36 -18.40
N VAL A 489 -24.70 -19.64 -17.79
CA VAL A 489 -25.22 -21.02 -17.69
C VAL A 489 -25.51 -21.48 -19.11
N GLY A 490 -24.81 -22.52 -19.56
CA GLY A 490 -24.92 -23.03 -20.94
C GLY A 490 -23.83 -22.45 -21.83
N LEU A 491 -22.71 -23.17 -21.88
CA LEU A 491 -21.70 -23.04 -22.92
C LEU A 491 -22.40 -23.06 -24.28
N GLY A 492 -22.14 -22.05 -25.11
CA GLY A 492 -22.32 -22.21 -26.55
C GLY A 492 -21.38 -23.31 -27.03
N LEU A 493 -21.88 -24.53 -27.08
CA LEU A 493 -21.49 -25.57 -28.01
C LEU A 493 -22.58 -25.68 -29.07
#